data_AF-A0A8S8YIZ2-F1
#
_entry.id   AF-A0A8S8YIZ2-F1
#
_cell.length_a   1.000
_cell.length_b   1.000
_cell.length_c   1.000
_cell.angle_alpha   90.00
_cell.angle_beta   90.00
_cell.angle_gamma   90.00
#
_symmetry.space_group_name_H-M   'P 1'
#
loop_
_entity.id
_entity.type
_entity.pdbx_description
1 polymer ?
#
loop_
_entity_poly.entity_id
_entity_poly.type
_entity_poly.pdbx_seq_one_letter_code
_entity_poly.pdbx_strand_id
1 'polypeptide(L)' 'MSIDNVVVEANEVQFSVRCEAGTYVKELVHSDEGRTVPSVAGVLQSPCEVIWLDVEDIHAD' A
#
# COMPACT_ATOMS: atom_id res chain seq x y z
N MET A 1 10.51 5.92 1.79
CA MET A 1 9.49 4.85 1.77
C MET A 1 10.16 3.51 1.50
N SER A 2 9.78 2.44 2.20
CA SER A 2 10.24 1.06 1.94
C SER A 2 9.08 0.08 1.99
N ILE A 3 9.23 -1.03 1.27
CA ILE A 3 8.28 -2.16 1.25
C ILE A 3 9.07 -3.41 1.61
N ASP A 4 8.52 -4.20 2.53
CA ASP A 4 9.09 -5.47 2.99
C ASP A 4 7.97 -6.45 3.39
N ASN A 5 8.35 -7.66 3.83
CA ASN A 5 7.43 -8.74 4.21
C ASN A 5 6.34 -9.05 3.17
N VAL A 6 6.72 -9.06 1.88
CA VAL A 6 5.77 -9.32 0.78
C VAL A 6 5.41 -10.81 0.73
N VAL A 7 4.11 -11.09 0.88
CA VAL A 7 3.51 -12.43 0.74
C VAL A 7 2.40 -12.36 -0.30
N VAL A 8 2.39 -13.31 -1.24
CA VAL A 8 1.39 -13.38 -2.32
C VAL A 8 0.71 -14.74 -2.26
N GLU A 9 -0.62 -14.74 -2.14
CA GLU A 9 -1.45 -15.93 -2.15
C GLU A 9 -2.62 -15.74 -3.11
N ALA A 10 -2.63 -16.51 -4.21
CA ALA A 10 -3.63 -16.37 -5.27
C ALA A 10 -3.78 -14.91 -5.77
N ASN A 11 -4.89 -14.25 -5.43
CA ASN A 11 -5.22 -12.87 -5.80
C ASN A 11 -5.07 -11.88 -4.64
N GLU A 12 -4.48 -12.30 -3.53
CA GLU A 12 -4.22 -11.47 -2.36
C GLU A 12 -2.72 -11.22 -2.19
N VAL A 13 -2.38 -10.01 -1.77
CA VAL A 13 -1.01 -9.61 -1.43
C VAL A 13 -1.00 -8.91 -0.08
N GLN A 14 -0.09 -9.32 0.78
CA GLN A 14 0.23 -8.66 2.03
C GLN A 14 1.65 -8.10 1.93
N PHE A 15 1.86 -6.88 2.44
CA PHE A 15 3.17 -6.28 2.56
C PHE A 15 3.18 -5.29 3.71
N SER A 16 4.34 -5.13 4.34
CA SER A 16 4.59 -4.05 5.29
C SER A 16 5.15 -2.85 4.52
N VAL A 17 4.70 -1.65 4.88
CA VAL A 17 5.14 -0.41 4.23
C VAL A 17 5.53 0.63 5.26
N ARG A 18 6.77 1.12 5.17
CA ARG A 18 7.22 2.30 5.90
C ARG A 18 7.07 3.53 5.01
N CYS A 19 6.22 4.45 5.42
CA CYS A 19 5.97 5.70 4.70
C CYS A 19 6.21 6.93 5.59
N GLU A 20 6.23 8.11 4.97
CA GLU A 20 6.32 9.38 5.69
C GLU A 20 4.97 9.74 6.32
N ALA A 21 5.00 10.60 7.34
CA ALA A 21 3.79 11.12 7.97
C ALA A 21 2.88 11.80 6.92
N GLY A 22 1.57 11.55 7.02
CA GLY A 22 0.59 12.08 6.08
C GLY A 22 0.40 11.25 4.80
N THR A 23 1.10 10.12 4.64
CA THR A 23 0.85 9.20 3.53
C THR A 23 -0.49 8.48 3.69
N TYR A 24 -1.34 8.52 2.67
CA TYR A 24 -2.60 7.79 2.64
C TYR A 24 -2.38 6.38 2.08
N VAL A 25 -2.13 5.40 2.97
CA VAL A 25 -1.80 4.02 2.57
C VAL A 25 -2.89 3.37 1.71
N LYS A 26 -4.16 3.70 1.94
CA LYS A 26 -5.25 3.18 1.10
C LYS A 26 -5.12 3.65 -0.35
N GLU A 27 -4.87 4.94 -0.54
CA GLU A 27 -4.75 5.56 -1.87
C GLU A 27 -3.51 5.05 -2.62
N LEU A 28 -2.42 4.80 -1.89
CA LEU A 28 -1.24 4.11 -2.43
C LEU A 28 -1.60 2.74 -3.03
N VAL A 29 -2.55 2.01 -2.44
CA VAL A 29 -2.97 0.69 -2.94
C VAL A 29 -3.91 0.83 -4.15
N HIS A 30 -5.04 1.50 -3.97
CA HIS A 30 -6.12 1.54 -4.98
C HIS A 30 -6.00 2.68 -6.01
N SER A 31 -4.91 3.44 -5.97
CA SER A 31 -4.57 4.56 -6.88
C SER A 31 -5.45 5.81 -6.81
N ASP A 32 -6.43 5.86 -5.91
CA ASP A 32 -7.38 6.97 -5.80
C ASP A 32 -7.90 7.48 -7.16
N GLU A 33 -8.48 6.56 -7.96
CA GLU A 33 -8.97 6.83 -9.32
C GLU A 33 -7.90 7.38 -10.28
N GLY A 34 -6.64 7.02 -10.06
CA GLY A 34 -5.49 7.45 -10.87
C GLY A 34 -4.83 8.74 -10.38
N ARG A 35 -5.30 9.35 -9.29
CA ARG A 35 -4.70 10.58 -8.73
C ARG A 35 -3.39 10.31 -7.98
N THR A 36 -3.22 9.11 -7.43
CA THR A 36 -2.01 8.73 -6.68
C THR A 36 -1.04 7.97 -7.58
N VAL A 37 0.15 8.55 -7.80
CA VAL A 37 1.21 7.99 -8.63
C VAL A 37 2.58 8.12 -7.93
N PRO A 38 3.34 7.03 -7.74
CA PRO A 38 2.99 5.64 -8.08
C PRO A 38 1.93 5.04 -7.14
N SER A 39 1.24 3.99 -7.58
CA SER A 39 0.31 3.19 -6.79
C SER A 39 0.45 1.70 -7.10
N VAL A 40 0.03 0.82 -6.19
CA VAL A 40 0.07 -0.64 -6.39
C VAL A 40 -0.79 -1.05 -7.59
N ALA A 41 -2.04 -0.57 -7.64
CA ALA A 41 -2.92 -0.80 -8.78
C ALA A 41 -2.33 -0.28 -10.11
N GLY A 42 -1.68 0.90 -10.07
CA GLY A 42 -1.00 1.47 -11.23
C GLY A 42 0.22 0.64 -11.67
N VAL A 43 1.01 0.10 -10.76
CA VAL A 43 2.17 -0.75 -11.10
C VAL A 43 1.73 -2.11 -11.63
N LEU A 44 0.71 -2.73 -11.02
CA LEU A 44 0.19 -4.03 -11.41
C LEU A 44 -0.72 -3.96 -12.66
N GLN A 45 -1.11 -2.76 -13.09
CA GLN A 45 -2.07 -2.54 -14.18
C GLN A 45 -3.40 -3.29 -13.94
N SER A 46 -3.82 -3.36 -12.67
CA SER A 46 -5.01 -4.08 -12.22
C SER A 46 -5.67 -3.31 -11.08
N PRO A 47 -7.01 -3.31 -10.98
CA PRO A 47 -7.68 -2.79 -9.78
C PRO A 47 -7.19 -3.53 -8.53
N CYS A 48 -6.94 -2.77 -7.46
CA CYS A 48 -6.59 -3.29 -6.15
C CYS A 48 -7.51 -2.68 -5.09
N GLU A 49 -7.90 -3.48 -4.12
CA GLU A 49 -8.70 -3.08 -2.96
C GLU A 49 -7.92 -3.40 -1.69
N VAL A 50 -8.11 -2.58 -0.65
CA VAL A 50 -7.54 -2.85 0.68
C VAL A 50 -8.52 -3.74 1.46
N ILE A 51 -8.16 -5.01 1.66
CA ILE A 51 -8.95 -5.97 2.46
C ILE A 51 -8.85 -5.60 3.95
N TRP A 52 -7.64 -5.27 4.41
CA TRP A 52 -7.35 -4.82 5.77
C TRP A 52 -6.12 -3.91 5.79
N LEU A 53 -6.01 -3.09 6.83
CA LEU A 53 -4.89 -2.20 7.06
C LEU A 53 -4.69 -2.05 8.58
N ASP A 54 -3.46 -2.25 9.03
CA ASP A 54 -3.06 -2.03 10.41
C ASP A 54 -1.81 -1.15 10.49
N VAL A 55 -1.60 -0.50 11.64
CA VAL A 55 -0.41 0.30 11.93
C VAL A 55 0.49 -0.53 12.84
N GLU A 56 1.55 -1.11 12.27
CA GLU A 56 2.50 -1.94 13.02
C GLU A 56 3.33 -1.12 14.02
N ASP A 57 3.80 0.07 13.61
CA ASP A 57 4.69 0.90 14.43
C ASP A 57 4.58 2.40 14.09
N ILE A 58 4.78 3.26 15.09
CA ILE A 58 4.83 4.72 14.92
C ILE A 58 6.22 5.21 15.33
N HIS A 59 6.98 5.66 14.34
CA HIS A 59 8.27 6.30 14.58
C HIS A 59 8.05 7.80 14.83
N ALA A 60 8.05 8.19 16.10
CA ALA A 60 8.01 9.59 16.52
C ALA A 60 9.20 9.83 17.46
N ASP A 61 10.20 10.57 16.95
CA ASP A 61 11.23 11.19 17.77
C ASP A 61 10.81 12.62 18.13
#